data_AF-A0A660NFD0-F1
#
_entry.id   AF-A0A660NFD0-F1
#
_cell.length_a   1.000
_cell.length_b   1.000
_cell.length_c   1.000
_cell.angle_alpha   90.00
_cell.angle_beta   90.00
_cell.angle_gamma   90.00
#
_symmetry.space_group_name_H-M   'P 1'
#
loop_
_entity.id
_entity.type
_entity.pdbx_description
1 polymer ?
#
loop_
_entity_poly.entity_id
_entity_poly.type
_entity_poly.pdbx_seq_one_letter_code
_entity_poly.pdbx_strand_id
1 'polypeptide(L)'
;ADLRGMSVAADLDFSGYRLDHVEVHECNYNWKTFIEVYLEDYHVVPFHPGLGHFVDCNDLKWEFGDWYSVQTVGLHRDLQKPGSPVYRKWHDEVLRFNGGKLPKYGAIWLTYYPNLMVEWYPNSLIISSLIPRGPGKTTNIVEFYYPEEIVWFEREFIEAERAAYMETAIEDDEIGERMDAGRRALLERGENQTGPYQSPMEDGMQHFHEFLRRELGDVGDDRNLPANHPTGHQLTERQLVRPR
;
A
#
# COMPACT_ATOMS: atom_id res chain seq x y z
N ALA A 1 21.46 9.61 -9.81
CA ALA A 1 20.00 9.61 -9.88
C ALA A 1 19.58 8.29 -9.29
N ASP A 2 18.68 8.34 -8.32
CA ASP A 2 18.47 7.23 -7.38
C ASP A 2 17.82 6.02 -8.05
N LEU A 3 17.03 6.26 -9.11
CA LEU A 3 16.40 5.24 -9.95
C LEU A 3 17.31 4.69 -11.07
N ARG A 4 18.62 5.03 -11.06
CA ARG A 4 19.54 4.56 -12.10
C ARG A 4 19.78 3.06 -11.94
N GLY A 5 19.53 2.31 -13.01
CA GLY A 5 19.74 0.87 -13.03
C GLY A 5 18.47 0.06 -12.82
N MET A 6 17.33 0.74 -12.60
CA MET A 6 16.04 0.09 -12.46
C MET A 6 15.67 -0.68 -13.73
N SER A 7 15.44 -1.98 -13.59
CA SER A 7 15.26 -2.90 -14.72
C SER A 7 14.01 -2.62 -15.55
N VAL A 8 13.00 -2.03 -14.91
CA VAL A 8 11.70 -1.67 -15.50
C VAL A 8 11.57 -0.18 -15.85
N ALA A 9 12.66 0.58 -15.86
CA ALA A 9 12.62 2.02 -16.13
C ALA A 9 11.94 2.39 -17.47
N ALA A 10 12.04 1.52 -18.48
CA ALA A 10 11.38 1.72 -19.77
C ALA A 10 9.88 1.40 -19.75
N ASP A 11 9.44 0.50 -18.86
CA ASP A 11 8.03 0.18 -18.67
C ASP A 11 7.31 1.31 -17.88
N LEU A 12 8.06 2.10 -17.09
CA LEU A 12 7.60 3.28 -16.35
C LEU A 12 7.88 4.61 -17.10
N ASP A 13 7.79 4.61 -18.43
CA ASP A 13 7.89 5.83 -19.24
C ASP A 13 6.52 6.49 -19.42
N PHE A 14 6.41 7.74 -18.98
CA PHE A 14 5.19 8.54 -19.01
C PHE A 14 5.00 9.30 -20.33
N SER A 15 5.95 9.17 -21.26
CA SER A 15 5.89 9.87 -22.54
C SER A 15 4.60 9.52 -23.28
N GLY A 16 3.81 10.54 -23.62
CA GLY A 16 2.52 10.36 -24.30
C GLY A 16 1.34 10.03 -23.40
N TYR A 17 1.56 9.92 -22.08
CA TYR A 17 0.46 9.84 -21.11
C TYR A 17 -0.13 11.23 -20.84
N ARG A 18 -1.42 11.27 -20.53
CA ARG A 18 -2.16 12.47 -20.13
C ARG A 18 -2.90 12.19 -18.82
N LEU A 19 -2.90 13.17 -17.93
CA LEU A 19 -3.73 13.15 -16.72
C LEU A 19 -5.21 13.18 -17.11
N ASP A 20 -5.99 12.22 -16.63
CA ASP A 20 -7.44 12.18 -16.84
C ASP A 20 -8.23 12.53 -15.57
N HIS A 21 -7.82 11.99 -14.41
CA HIS A 21 -8.54 12.17 -13.14
C HIS A 21 -7.60 12.26 -11.95
N VAL A 22 -8.03 12.98 -10.90
CA VAL A 22 -7.40 12.99 -9.58
C VAL A 22 -8.45 12.64 -8.54
N GLU A 23 -8.20 11.57 -7.78
CA GLU A 23 -9.02 11.13 -6.65
C GLU A 23 -8.34 11.55 -5.34
N VAL A 24 -9.13 12.07 -4.40
CA VAL A 24 -8.67 12.37 -3.04
C VAL A 24 -9.32 11.36 -2.11
N HIS A 25 -8.54 10.36 -1.70
CA HIS A 25 -9.00 9.25 -0.89
C HIS A 25 -8.55 9.41 0.56
N GLU A 26 -9.47 9.25 1.51
CA GLU A 26 -9.26 9.56 2.93
C GLU A 26 -9.22 8.29 3.79
N CYS A 27 -8.02 7.82 4.10
CA CYS A 27 -7.77 6.59 4.85
C CYS A 27 -7.83 6.83 6.37
N ASN A 28 -8.42 5.92 7.14
CA ASN A 28 -8.52 6.00 8.63
C ASN A 28 -7.44 5.20 9.36
N TYR A 29 -6.24 5.17 8.79
CA TYR A 29 -5.09 4.45 9.34
C TYR A 29 -3.78 5.20 9.05
N ASN A 30 -2.71 4.78 9.73
CA ASN A 30 -1.38 5.37 9.60
C ASN A 30 -0.82 5.22 8.19
N TRP A 31 -0.09 6.23 7.71
CA TRP A 31 0.55 6.18 6.39
C TRP A 31 1.55 5.03 6.24
N LYS A 32 2.21 4.62 7.34
CA LYS A 32 3.11 3.45 7.31
C LYS A 32 2.34 2.17 7.10
N THR A 33 1.15 2.04 7.71
CA THR A 33 0.26 0.89 7.48
C THR A 33 -0.16 0.81 6.03
N PHE A 34 -0.45 1.95 5.39
CA PHE A 34 -0.71 1.98 3.94
C PHE A 34 0.48 1.40 3.16
N ILE A 35 1.68 1.92 3.39
CA ILE A 35 2.89 1.48 2.68
C ILE A 35 3.22 0.01 2.97
N GLU A 36 2.97 -0.47 4.18
CA GLU A 36 3.16 -1.88 4.53
C GLU A 36 2.23 -2.80 3.72
N VAL A 37 0.94 -2.46 3.60
CA VAL A 37 -0.02 -3.22 2.77
C VAL A 37 0.40 -3.18 1.29
N TYR A 38 0.80 -2.01 0.79
CA TYR A 38 1.27 -1.87 -0.59
C TYR A 38 2.55 -2.65 -0.89
N LEU A 39 3.40 -2.91 0.10
CA LEU A 39 4.71 -3.56 -0.06
C LEU A 39 4.71 -5.05 0.29
N GLU A 40 3.54 -5.67 0.27
CA GLU A 40 3.42 -7.12 0.33
C GLU A 40 2.32 -7.67 -0.59
N ASP A 41 2.60 -8.83 -1.18
CA ASP A 41 1.70 -9.52 -2.12
C ASP A 41 0.99 -10.71 -1.44
N TYR A 42 1.17 -10.89 -0.13
CA TYR A 42 0.68 -12.07 0.59
C TYR A 42 -0.84 -12.04 0.77
N HIS A 43 -1.41 -10.84 0.95
CA HIS A 43 -2.86 -10.65 1.04
C HIS A 43 -3.58 -10.72 -0.30
N VAL A 44 -2.89 -10.55 -1.43
CA VAL A 44 -3.53 -10.27 -2.73
C VAL A 44 -4.51 -11.36 -3.15
N VAL A 45 -4.05 -12.60 -3.23
CA VAL A 45 -4.91 -13.74 -3.63
C VAL A 45 -6.05 -14.01 -2.64
N PRO A 46 -5.82 -14.06 -1.31
CA PRO A 46 -6.90 -14.36 -0.36
C PRO A 46 -7.89 -13.20 -0.13
N PHE A 47 -7.50 -11.95 -0.38
CA PHE A 47 -8.30 -10.77 0.00
C PHE A 47 -8.89 -10.00 -1.18
N HIS A 48 -8.22 -10.01 -2.35
CA HIS A 48 -8.71 -9.33 -3.55
C HIS A 48 -9.25 -10.32 -4.59
N PRO A 49 -10.55 -10.60 -4.60
CA PRO A 49 -11.14 -11.48 -5.61
C PRO A 49 -10.90 -10.94 -7.02
N GLY A 50 -10.99 -9.61 -7.23
CA GLY A 50 -10.69 -8.97 -8.50
C GLY A 50 -9.20 -9.06 -8.87
N LEU A 51 -8.35 -8.35 -8.13
CA LEU A 51 -6.91 -8.23 -8.40
C LEU A 51 -6.20 -9.58 -8.42
N GLY A 52 -6.48 -10.46 -7.46
CA GLY A 52 -5.88 -11.79 -7.35
C GLY A 52 -6.18 -12.72 -8.54
N HIS A 53 -7.15 -12.36 -9.39
CA HIS A 53 -7.47 -13.04 -10.65
C HIS A 53 -6.98 -12.29 -11.90
N PHE A 54 -6.32 -11.14 -11.72
CA PHE A 54 -5.68 -10.36 -12.78
C PHE A 54 -4.16 -10.51 -12.77
N VAL A 55 -3.53 -10.49 -11.60
CA VAL A 55 -2.08 -10.67 -11.43
C VAL A 55 -1.70 -12.10 -11.00
N ASP A 56 -0.48 -12.52 -11.29
CA ASP A 56 0.11 -13.77 -10.80
C ASP A 56 1.24 -13.46 -9.80
N CYS A 57 0.90 -13.48 -8.51
CA CYS A 57 1.85 -13.25 -7.42
C CYS A 57 2.91 -14.37 -7.30
N ASN A 58 2.76 -15.50 -8.01
CA ASN A 58 3.83 -16.52 -8.07
C ASN A 58 4.96 -16.13 -9.03
N ASP A 59 4.74 -15.17 -9.94
CA ASP A 59 5.77 -14.55 -10.77
C ASP A 59 6.16 -13.16 -10.22
N LEU A 60 6.19 -13.05 -8.90
CA LEU A 60 6.68 -11.88 -8.17
C LEU A 60 8.20 -11.77 -8.26
N LYS A 61 8.68 -10.59 -8.63
CA LYS A 61 10.11 -10.23 -8.61
C LYS A 61 10.29 -8.89 -7.91
N TRP A 62 11.15 -8.89 -6.90
CA TRP A 62 11.58 -7.68 -6.21
C TRP A 62 12.86 -7.12 -6.80
N GLU A 63 12.92 -5.79 -6.87
CA GLU A 63 14.13 -5.01 -7.07
C GLU A 63 14.21 -3.93 -5.98
N PHE A 64 15.38 -3.75 -5.38
CA PHE A 64 15.57 -2.82 -4.28
C PHE A 64 16.72 -1.85 -4.58
N GLY A 65 16.51 -0.59 -4.26
CA GLY A 65 17.54 0.44 -4.20
C GLY A 65 17.44 1.22 -2.90
N ASP A 66 18.42 2.11 -2.65
CA ASP A 66 18.53 2.78 -1.34
C ASP A 66 17.27 3.56 -0.90
N TRP A 67 16.50 4.05 -1.88
CA TRP A 67 15.33 4.92 -1.71
C TRP A 67 14.07 4.36 -2.38
N TYR A 68 14.13 3.15 -2.93
CA TYR A 68 12.99 2.59 -3.65
C TYR A 68 12.91 1.08 -3.58
N SER A 69 11.69 0.57 -3.80
CA SER A 69 11.44 -0.83 -4.09
C SER A 69 10.55 -0.93 -5.32
N VAL A 70 10.78 -1.94 -6.14
CA VAL A 70 9.90 -2.32 -7.24
C VAL A 70 9.47 -3.76 -7.02
N GLN A 71 8.17 -4.01 -7.09
CA GLN A 71 7.66 -5.34 -7.34
C GLN A 71 7.04 -5.44 -8.74
N THR A 72 7.38 -6.52 -9.44
CA THR A 72 6.84 -6.86 -10.75
C THR A 72 6.12 -8.19 -10.65
N VAL A 73 4.86 -8.24 -11.07
CA VAL A 73 4.04 -9.44 -11.05
C VAL A 73 3.57 -9.83 -12.45
N GLY A 74 3.48 -11.14 -12.67
CA GLY A 74 2.99 -11.69 -13.94
C GLY A 74 1.49 -11.43 -14.14
N LEU A 75 1.02 -11.74 -15.34
CA LEU A 75 -0.40 -11.73 -15.66
C LEU A 75 -1.03 -13.08 -15.27
N HIS A 76 -2.20 -13.07 -14.64
CA HIS A 76 -2.91 -14.29 -14.30
C HIS A 76 -3.25 -15.09 -15.57
N ARG A 77 -3.00 -16.41 -15.54
CA ARG A 77 -3.06 -17.28 -16.72
C ARG A 77 -4.45 -17.44 -17.34
N ASP A 78 -5.50 -17.14 -16.57
CA ASP A 78 -6.90 -17.32 -16.97
C ASP A 78 -7.69 -16.02 -16.77
N LEU A 79 -7.42 -15.01 -17.60
CA LEU A 79 -8.20 -13.76 -17.62
C LEU A 79 -9.69 -13.96 -17.93
N GLN A 80 -10.11 -15.14 -18.41
CA GLN A 80 -11.52 -15.45 -18.68
C GLN A 80 -12.33 -15.74 -17.40
N LYS A 81 -11.64 -15.91 -16.25
CA LYS A 81 -12.24 -16.05 -14.92
C LYS A 81 -11.92 -14.84 -14.04
N PRO A 82 -12.52 -13.67 -14.33
CA PRO A 82 -12.37 -12.53 -13.45
C PRO A 82 -13.06 -12.83 -12.12
N GLY A 83 -12.40 -12.55 -11.01
CA GLY A 83 -12.94 -12.84 -9.70
C GLY A 83 -13.97 -11.82 -9.21
N SER A 84 -14.16 -10.70 -9.91
CA SER A 84 -15.28 -9.78 -9.70
C SER A 84 -15.92 -9.30 -11.03
N PRO A 85 -17.19 -8.83 -11.02
CA PRO A 85 -17.81 -8.20 -12.19
C PRO A 85 -17.13 -6.90 -12.62
N VAL A 86 -16.50 -6.18 -11.69
CA VAL A 86 -15.78 -4.93 -11.98
C VAL A 86 -14.50 -5.25 -12.76
N TYR A 87 -13.67 -6.16 -12.24
CA TYR A 87 -12.48 -6.63 -12.93
C TYR A 87 -12.79 -7.29 -14.27
N ARG A 88 -13.94 -7.99 -14.41
CA ARG A 88 -14.37 -8.54 -15.71
C ARG A 88 -14.39 -7.47 -16.80
N LYS A 89 -15.00 -6.32 -16.51
CA LYS A 89 -15.07 -5.23 -17.49
C LYS A 89 -13.68 -4.74 -17.87
N TRP A 90 -12.82 -4.58 -16.87
CA TRP A 90 -11.45 -4.13 -17.13
C TRP A 90 -10.65 -5.15 -17.95
N HIS A 91 -10.76 -6.45 -17.65
CA HIS A 91 -10.16 -7.51 -18.47
C HIS A 91 -10.62 -7.42 -19.93
N ASP A 92 -11.93 -7.24 -20.15
CA ASP A 92 -12.51 -7.14 -21.49
C ASP A 92 -11.97 -5.91 -22.24
N GLU A 93 -11.86 -4.76 -21.58
CA GLU A 93 -11.32 -3.52 -22.16
C GLU A 93 -9.81 -3.64 -22.48
N VAL A 94 -9.02 -4.24 -21.59
CA VAL A 94 -7.58 -4.52 -21.83
C VAL A 94 -7.40 -5.44 -23.04
N LEU A 95 -8.20 -6.50 -23.15
CA LEU A 95 -8.11 -7.41 -24.30
C LEU A 95 -8.61 -6.75 -25.59
N ARG A 96 -9.70 -5.98 -25.54
CA ARG A 96 -10.25 -5.26 -26.70
C ARG A 96 -9.23 -4.26 -27.24
N PHE A 97 -8.69 -3.40 -26.39
CA PHE A 97 -7.75 -2.35 -26.78
C PHE A 97 -6.46 -2.93 -27.36
N ASN A 98 -5.93 -4.01 -26.78
CA ASN A 98 -4.71 -4.65 -27.26
C ASN A 98 -4.91 -5.64 -28.43
N GLY A 99 -6.11 -5.68 -29.03
CA GLY A 99 -6.42 -6.60 -30.13
C GLY A 99 -6.26 -8.07 -29.76
N GLY A 100 -6.59 -8.43 -28.52
CA GLY A 100 -6.46 -9.77 -27.95
C GLY A 100 -5.05 -10.17 -27.53
N LYS A 101 -4.05 -9.29 -27.67
CA LYS A 101 -2.69 -9.55 -27.18
C LYS A 101 -2.64 -9.39 -25.67
N LEU A 102 -1.99 -10.35 -25.01
CA LEU A 102 -1.79 -10.31 -23.58
C LEU A 102 -0.69 -9.31 -23.20
N PRO A 103 -0.88 -8.50 -22.14
CA PRO A 103 0.16 -7.66 -21.58
C PRO A 103 1.39 -8.44 -21.10
N LYS A 104 2.54 -7.76 -21.04
CA LYS A 104 3.82 -8.32 -20.57
C LYS A 104 3.81 -8.62 -19.07
N TYR A 105 3.18 -7.77 -18.27
CA TYR A 105 3.05 -7.87 -16.82
C TYR A 105 1.59 -7.73 -16.42
N GLY A 106 1.23 -8.24 -15.24
CA GLY A 106 -0.03 -7.91 -14.59
C GLY A 106 0.05 -6.52 -13.98
N ALA A 107 1.12 -6.24 -13.25
CA ALA A 107 1.41 -4.93 -12.69
C ALA A 107 2.92 -4.74 -12.44
N ILE A 108 3.33 -3.47 -12.36
CA ILE A 108 4.61 -3.05 -11.79
C ILE A 108 4.29 -1.99 -10.75
N TRP A 109 4.73 -2.21 -9.52
CA TRP A 109 4.51 -1.32 -8.40
C TRP A 109 5.85 -0.81 -7.90
N LEU A 110 6.08 0.50 -8.03
CA LEU A 110 7.27 1.18 -7.54
C LEU A 110 6.87 2.02 -6.33
N THR A 111 7.55 1.85 -5.20
CA THR A 111 7.53 2.82 -4.11
C THR A 111 8.82 3.60 -4.11
N TYR A 112 8.74 4.92 -4.28
CA TYR A 112 9.82 5.84 -3.97
C TYR A 112 9.59 6.40 -2.57
N TYR A 113 10.43 6.00 -1.63
CA TYR A 113 10.21 6.27 -0.21
C TYR A 113 10.27 7.77 0.13
N PRO A 114 9.47 8.23 1.10
CA PRO A 114 8.64 7.40 1.99
C PRO A 114 7.19 7.21 1.54
N ASN A 115 6.70 7.95 0.55
CA ASN A 115 5.26 8.19 0.41
C ASN A 115 4.76 8.37 -1.03
N LEU A 116 5.57 8.03 -2.03
CA LEU A 116 5.19 8.11 -3.44
C LEU A 116 5.15 6.70 -4.03
N MET A 117 4.04 6.32 -4.64
CA MET A 117 3.94 5.10 -5.43
C MET A 117 3.65 5.42 -6.88
N VAL A 118 4.30 4.67 -7.77
CA VAL A 118 4.05 4.67 -9.20
C VAL A 118 3.61 3.26 -9.57
N GLU A 119 2.39 3.16 -10.07
CA GLU A 119 1.71 1.91 -10.33
C GLU A 119 1.46 1.82 -11.83
N TRP A 120 2.08 0.85 -12.48
CA TRP A 120 1.81 0.55 -13.87
C TRP A 120 0.89 -0.67 -13.95
N TYR A 121 -0.15 -0.52 -14.75
CA TYR A 121 -1.03 -1.59 -15.18
C TYR A 121 -1.11 -1.56 -16.71
N PRO A 122 -1.64 -2.60 -17.37
CA PRO A 122 -1.82 -2.58 -18.81
C PRO A 122 -2.53 -1.31 -19.28
N ASN A 123 -1.80 -0.52 -20.09
CA ASN A 123 -2.25 0.74 -20.70
C ASN A 123 -2.67 1.83 -19.70
N SER A 124 -2.25 1.75 -18.44
CA SER A 124 -2.63 2.70 -17.39
C SER A 124 -1.45 2.97 -16.48
N LEU A 125 -1.37 4.18 -15.96
CA LEU A 125 -0.38 4.54 -14.97
C LEU A 125 -1.04 5.36 -13.88
N ILE A 126 -0.80 4.98 -12.63
CA ILE A 126 -1.35 5.63 -11.46
C ILE A 126 -0.20 6.12 -10.58
N ILE A 127 -0.33 7.35 -10.09
CA ILE A 127 0.56 7.89 -9.05
C ILE A 127 -0.25 8.07 -7.78
N SER A 128 0.20 7.45 -6.70
CA SER A 128 -0.35 7.66 -5.35
C SER A 128 0.65 8.45 -4.51
N SER A 129 0.20 9.56 -3.91
CA SER A 129 0.98 10.40 -3.00
C SER A 129 0.33 10.46 -1.62
N LEU A 130 0.96 9.84 -0.63
CA LEU A 130 0.44 9.82 0.74
C LEU A 130 0.80 11.08 1.52
N ILE A 131 -0.20 11.69 2.14
CA ILE A 131 -0.08 12.85 3.02
C ILE A 131 -0.54 12.44 4.43
N PRO A 132 0.39 12.28 5.39
CA PRO A 132 0.02 12.01 6.78
C PRO A 132 -0.80 13.17 7.37
N ARG A 133 -1.98 12.86 7.91
CA ARG A 133 -2.84 13.83 8.62
C ARG A 133 -2.82 13.65 10.14
N GLY A 134 -2.30 12.52 10.61
CA GLY A 134 -2.07 12.21 12.01
C GLY A 134 -1.65 10.75 12.19
N PRO A 135 -1.50 10.28 13.44
CA PRO A 135 -1.07 8.90 13.72
C PRO A 135 -2.03 7.80 13.22
N GLY A 136 -3.28 8.11 12.92
CA GLY A 136 -4.27 7.16 12.38
C GLY A 136 -5.12 7.76 11.27
N LYS A 137 -4.56 8.71 10.50
CA LYS A 137 -5.25 9.36 9.40
C LYS A 137 -4.26 9.72 8.29
N THR A 138 -4.61 9.38 7.06
CA THR A 138 -3.79 9.63 5.87
C THR A 138 -4.70 10.07 4.73
N THR A 139 -4.27 11.05 3.93
CA THR A 139 -4.89 11.37 2.65
C THR A 139 -4.02 10.74 1.55
N ASN A 140 -4.60 9.91 0.69
CA ASN A 140 -3.97 9.46 -0.56
C ASN A 140 -4.46 10.34 -1.71
N ILE A 141 -3.53 10.98 -2.43
CA ILE A 141 -3.82 11.68 -3.69
C ILE A 141 -3.49 10.72 -4.83
N VAL A 142 -4.50 10.27 -5.55
CA VAL A 142 -4.37 9.28 -6.63
C VAL A 142 -4.58 9.97 -7.97
N GLU A 143 -3.56 9.98 -8.81
CA GLU A 143 -3.58 10.58 -10.13
C GLU A 143 -3.61 9.49 -11.20
N PHE A 144 -4.60 9.54 -12.09
CA PHE A 144 -4.82 8.55 -13.14
C PHE A 144 -4.34 9.10 -14.49
N TYR A 145 -3.38 8.41 -15.07
CA TYR A 145 -2.76 8.74 -16.34
C TYR A 145 -2.98 7.61 -17.35
N TYR A 146 -3.32 7.99 -18.59
CA TYR A 146 -3.48 7.03 -19.69
C TYR A 146 -2.80 7.55 -20.96
N PRO A 147 -2.43 6.68 -21.91
CA PRO A 147 -2.02 7.08 -23.24
C PRO A 147 -3.02 8.04 -23.88
N GLU A 148 -2.52 9.03 -24.64
CA GLU A 148 -3.35 10.05 -25.29
C GLU A 148 -4.55 9.48 -26.07
N GLU A 149 -4.35 8.37 -26.79
CA GLU A 149 -5.41 7.70 -27.55
C GLU A 149 -6.55 7.21 -26.65
N ILE A 150 -6.24 6.65 -25.48
CA ILE A 150 -7.24 6.18 -24.51
C ILE A 150 -8.02 7.38 -23.94
N VAL A 151 -7.33 8.45 -23.58
CA VAL A 151 -7.97 9.68 -23.07
C VAL A 151 -8.97 10.25 -24.08
N TRP A 152 -8.64 10.23 -25.37
CA TRP A 152 -9.45 10.86 -26.41
C TRP A 152 -10.57 9.97 -26.96
N PHE A 153 -10.40 8.64 -26.95
CA PHE A 153 -11.28 7.75 -27.70
C PHE A 153 -11.83 6.56 -26.90
N GLU A 154 -11.27 6.21 -25.74
CA GLU A 154 -11.59 4.97 -25.03
C GLU A 154 -12.08 5.26 -23.60
N ARG A 155 -13.23 5.92 -23.47
CA ARG A 155 -13.78 6.33 -22.17
C ARG A 155 -14.17 5.12 -21.30
N GLU A 156 -14.74 4.10 -21.93
CA GLU A 156 -15.13 2.86 -21.27
C GLU A 156 -13.93 2.13 -20.65
N PHE A 157 -12.75 2.22 -21.28
CA PHE A 157 -11.50 1.69 -20.72
C PHE A 157 -11.15 2.39 -19.41
N ILE A 158 -11.15 3.73 -19.40
CA ILE A 158 -10.83 4.54 -18.22
C ILE A 158 -11.82 4.27 -17.09
N GLU A 159 -13.11 4.23 -17.40
CA GLU A 159 -14.14 3.96 -16.39
C GLU A 159 -14.02 2.55 -15.80
N ALA A 160 -13.68 1.55 -16.63
CA ALA A 160 -13.49 0.18 -16.17
C ALA A 160 -12.24 0.03 -15.30
N GLU A 161 -11.12 0.62 -15.71
CA GLU A 161 -9.87 0.56 -14.95
C GLU A 161 -10.00 1.28 -13.61
N ARG A 162 -10.53 2.51 -13.58
CA ARG A 162 -10.74 3.25 -12.33
C ARG A 162 -11.67 2.51 -11.38
N ALA A 163 -12.72 1.88 -11.90
CA ALA A 163 -13.61 1.09 -11.08
C ALA A 163 -12.88 -0.12 -10.45
N ALA A 164 -12.03 -0.80 -11.21
CA ALA A 164 -11.21 -1.92 -10.72
C ALA A 164 -10.19 -1.44 -9.66
N TYR A 165 -9.52 -0.32 -9.92
CA TYR A 165 -8.60 0.31 -8.96
C TYR A 165 -9.32 0.63 -7.64
N MET A 166 -10.48 1.28 -7.71
CA MET A 166 -11.23 1.67 -6.51
C MET A 166 -11.85 0.47 -5.78
N GLU A 167 -12.18 -0.63 -6.47
CA GLU A 167 -12.58 -1.87 -5.80
C GLU A 167 -11.46 -2.38 -4.90
N THR A 168 -10.23 -2.47 -5.41
CA THR A 168 -9.05 -2.87 -4.64
C THR A 168 -8.72 -1.89 -3.52
N ALA A 169 -8.76 -0.58 -3.77
CA ALA A 169 -8.47 0.42 -2.75
C ALA A 169 -9.41 0.34 -1.54
N ILE A 170 -10.69 0.01 -1.76
CA ILE A 170 -11.67 -0.19 -0.66
C ILE A 170 -11.37 -1.48 0.11
N GLU A 171 -10.94 -2.53 -0.57
CA GLU A 171 -10.52 -3.78 0.07
C GLU A 171 -9.26 -3.55 0.93
N ASP A 172 -8.28 -2.79 0.43
CA ASP A 172 -7.07 -2.41 1.19
C ASP A 172 -7.38 -1.55 2.42
N ASP A 173 -8.38 -0.67 2.35
CA ASP A 173 -8.82 0.11 3.51
C ASP A 173 -9.27 -0.80 4.65
N GLU A 174 -9.97 -1.90 4.36
CA GLU A 174 -10.39 -2.87 5.37
C GLU A 174 -9.17 -3.51 6.07
N ILE A 175 -8.12 -3.83 5.31
CA ILE A 175 -6.87 -4.37 5.85
C ILE A 175 -6.19 -3.32 6.73
N GLY A 176 -6.01 -2.10 6.21
CA GLY A 176 -5.34 -1.01 6.91
C GLY A 176 -6.02 -0.62 8.23
N GLU A 177 -7.35 -0.49 8.22
CA GLU A 177 -8.13 -0.20 9.43
C GLU A 177 -8.01 -1.32 10.48
N ARG A 178 -7.99 -2.58 10.06
CA ARG A 178 -7.83 -3.74 10.97
C ARG A 178 -6.42 -3.83 11.55
N MET A 179 -5.39 -3.60 10.76
CA MET A 179 -4.01 -3.57 11.22
C MET A 179 -3.81 -2.47 12.27
N ASP A 180 -4.28 -1.26 12.01
CA ASP A 180 -4.20 -0.15 12.96
C ASP A 180 -5.04 -0.39 14.22
N ALA A 181 -6.22 -0.99 14.11
CA ALA A 181 -7.03 -1.37 15.26
C ALA A 181 -6.31 -2.37 16.17
N GLY A 182 -5.65 -3.39 15.58
CA GLY A 182 -4.85 -4.35 16.33
C GLY A 182 -3.65 -3.71 17.04
N ARG A 183 -2.93 -2.83 16.35
CA ARG A 183 -1.80 -2.06 16.92
C ARG A 183 -2.22 -1.14 18.04
N ARG A 184 -3.37 -0.46 17.88
CA ARG A 184 -3.96 0.38 18.93
C ARG A 184 -4.31 -0.44 20.17
N ALA A 185 -4.91 -1.62 20.00
CA ALA A 185 -5.22 -2.50 21.12
C ALA A 185 -3.96 -2.99 21.86
N LEU A 186 -2.86 -3.25 21.15
CA LEU A 186 -1.57 -3.55 21.76
C LEU A 186 -1.02 -2.36 22.57
N LEU A 187 -1.04 -1.17 21.96
CA LEU A 187 -0.59 0.07 22.61
C LEU A 187 -1.38 0.37 23.88
N GLU A 188 -2.71 0.25 23.86
CA GLU A 188 -3.59 0.47 25.02
C GLU A 188 -3.28 -0.49 26.18
N ARG A 189 -2.77 -1.69 25.88
CA ARG A 189 -2.30 -2.65 26.89
C ARG A 189 -0.84 -2.46 27.30
N GLY A 190 -0.11 -1.53 26.69
CA GLY A 190 1.33 -1.39 26.88
C GLY A 190 2.14 -2.58 26.35
N GLU A 191 1.57 -3.32 25.41
CA GLU A 191 2.21 -4.47 24.78
C GLU A 191 2.83 -4.07 23.44
N ASN A 192 3.94 -4.69 23.08
CA ASN A 192 4.51 -4.63 21.74
C ASN A 192 4.74 -6.05 21.23
N GLN A 193 4.22 -6.35 20.05
CA GLN A 193 4.35 -7.66 19.41
C GLN A 193 4.88 -7.47 17.99
N THR A 194 5.76 -8.36 17.58
CA THR A 194 6.38 -8.39 16.25
C THR A 194 6.33 -9.81 15.70
N GLY A 195 6.10 -9.95 14.39
CA GLY A 195 6.18 -11.21 13.67
C GLY A 195 7.35 -11.26 12.68
N PRO A 196 7.73 -12.46 12.20
CA PRO A 196 8.65 -12.57 11.07
C PRO A 196 7.97 -12.13 9.76
N TYR A 197 8.76 -11.69 8.78
CA TYR A 197 8.31 -11.49 7.41
C TYR A 197 8.25 -12.83 6.66
N GLN A 198 7.24 -13.00 5.80
CA GLN A 198 7.07 -14.09 4.85
C GLN A 198 7.84 -13.77 3.58
N SER A 199 8.87 -14.56 3.24
CA SER A 199 9.56 -14.42 1.96
C SER A 199 8.99 -15.35 0.88
N PRO A 200 8.81 -14.88 -0.36
CA PRO A 200 9.23 -13.55 -0.87
C PRO A 200 8.14 -12.47 -0.77
N MET A 201 6.93 -12.77 -0.30
CA MET A 201 5.78 -11.88 -0.52
C MET A 201 5.81 -10.62 0.35
N GLU A 202 6.51 -10.63 1.49
CA GLU A 202 6.66 -9.49 2.40
C GLU A 202 8.08 -8.87 2.39
N ASP A 203 8.94 -9.24 1.42
CA ASP A 203 10.32 -8.73 1.35
C ASP A 203 10.37 -7.20 1.16
N GLY A 204 9.39 -6.61 0.46
CA GLY A 204 9.24 -5.17 0.33
C GLY A 204 8.95 -4.47 1.66
N MET A 205 8.11 -5.09 2.49
CA MET A 205 7.82 -4.61 3.84
C MET A 205 9.08 -4.64 4.73
N GLN A 206 9.89 -5.70 4.64
CA GLN A 206 11.18 -5.74 5.34
C GLN A 206 12.08 -4.58 4.91
N HIS A 207 12.25 -4.38 3.60
CA HIS A 207 13.09 -3.33 3.05
C HIS A 207 12.64 -1.93 3.48
N PHE A 208 11.32 -1.66 3.48
CA PHE A 208 10.76 -0.40 3.98
C PHE A 208 11.03 -0.18 5.47
N HIS A 209 10.89 -1.20 6.30
CA HIS A 209 11.22 -1.08 7.72
C HIS A 209 12.71 -0.82 7.97
N GLU A 210 13.60 -1.42 7.17
CA GLU A 210 15.04 -1.13 7.20
C GLU A 210 15.33 0.32 6.78
N PHE A 211 14.68 0.81 5.72
CA PHE A 211 14.72 2.20 5.30
C PHE A 211 14.29 3.14 6.44
N LEU A 212 13.13 2.89 7.07
CA LEU A 212 12.63 3.72 8.17
C LEU A 212 13.59 3.76 9.36
N ARG A 213 14.14 2.60 9.77
CA ARG A 213 15.13 2.55 10.86
C ARG A 213 16.40 3.32 10.52
N ARG A 214 16.86 3.26 9.26
CA ARG A 214 18.03 4.00 8.79
C ARG A 214 17.80 5.51 8.84
N GLU A 215 16.67 5.99 8.33
CA GLU A 215 16.39 7.43 8.19
C GLU A 215 15.92 8.09 9.49
N LEU A 216 15.15 7.38 10.32
CA LEU A 216 14.68 7.90 11.61
C LEU A 216 15.72 7.71 12.73
N GLY A 217 16.69 6.82 12.53
CA GLY A 217 17.63 6.38 13.55
C GLY A 217 16.95 5.54 14.64
N ASP A 218 17.71 5.23 15.70
CA ASP A 218 17.12 4.66 16.91
C ASP A 218 16.20 5.71 17.57
N VAL A 219 14.90 5.61 17.29
CA VAL A 219 13.87 6.33 18.03
C VAL A 219 13.79 5.71 19.41
N GLY A 220 14.71 6.12 20.29
CA GLY A 220 14.79 5.86 21.73
C GLY A 220 14.19 4.54 22.21
N ASP A 221 15.05 3.57 22.49
CA ASP A 221 14.67 2.41 23.30
C ASP A 221 14.10 2.89 24.65
N ASP A 222 12.77 2.82 24.82
CA ASP A 222 12.05 3.18 26.05
C ASP A 222 12.51 2.37 27.28
N ARG A 223 13.41 1.40 27.10
CA ARG A 223 14.18 0.76 28.18
C ARG A 223 15.09 1.73 28.95
N ASN A 224 15.25 2.98 28.50
CA ASN A 224 16.03 4.03 29.19
C ASN A 224 15.21 5.22 29.73
N LEU A 225 13.88 5.10 29.87
CA LEU A 225 13.14 6.07 30.67
C LEU A 225 13.60 5.96 32.14
N PRO A 226 14.14 7.02 32.77
CA PRO A 226 14.44 6.99 34.19
C PRO A 226 13.13 6.73 34.94
N ALA A 227 13.13 5.69 35.78
CA ALA A 227 12.03 5.35 36.67
C ALA A 227 11.81 6.49 37.69
N ASN A 228 11.13 7.55 37.27
CA ASN A 228 10.66 8.63 38.12
C ASN A 228 9.14 8.76 37.96
N HIS A 229 8.42 7.69 38.30
CA HIS A 229 7.09 7.86 38.87
C HIS A 229 7.26 8.08 40.38
N PRO A 230 6.81 9.20 40.94
CA PRO A 230 6.69 9.32 42.38
C PRO A 230 5.60 8.35 42.86
N THR A 231 6.00 7.22 43.42
CA THR A 231 5.16 6.41 44.29
C THR A 231 4.88 7.21 45.55
N GLY A 232 3.76 7.95 45.53
CA GLY A 232 3.39 8.84 46.62
C GLY A 232 1.89 8.91 46.80
N HIS A 233 1.27 7.81 47.22
CA HIS A 233 0.13 7.83 48.15
C HIS A 233 0.00 6.44 48.80
N GLN A 234 0.79 6.22 49.85
CA GLN A 234 0.43 5.25 50.88
C GLN A 234 -0.82 5.77 51.59
N LEU A 235 -1.95 5.13 51.35
CA LEU A 235 -3.11 5.21 52.23
C LEU A 235 -2.78 4.42 53.50
N THR A 236 -2.38 5.10 54.57
CA THR A 236 -2.35 4.51 55.91
C THR A 236 -3.61 4.90 56.65
N GLU A 237 -4.36 3.87 57.04
CA GLU A 237 -5.51 3.92 57.94
C GLU A 237 -5.16 4.46 59.34
N ARG A 238 -6.15 5.13 59.95
CA ARG A 238 -6.40 5.39 61.39
C ARG A 238 -5.57 6.47 62.08
N GLN A 239 -6.24 7.56 62.51
CA GLN A 239 -6.75 7.71 63.87
C GLN A 239 -7.59 8.99 64.05
N LEU A 240 -8.81 8.79 64.58
CA LEU A 240 -9.59 9.60 65.54
C LEU A 240 -9.13 11.04 65.85
N VAL A 241 -10.07 12.00 65.80
CA VAL A 241 -10.53 12.84 66.95
C VAL A 241 -11.67 13.79 66.48
N ARG A 242 -12.85 13.69 67.11
CA ARG A 242 -13.87 14.77 67.20
C ARG A 242 -13.45 15.74 68.32
N PRO A 243 -13.69 17.06 68.24
CA PRO A 243 -14.96 17.67 68.73
C PRO A 243 -15.33 18.95 67.91
N ARG A 244 -16.51 19.57 67.93
CA ARG A 244 -17.73 19.57 68.75
C ARG A 244 -18.95 19.57 67.82
#